data_AF-A0A5J4UL22-F1
#
_entry.id   AF-A0A5J4UL22-F1
#
_cell.length_a   1.000
_cell.length_b   1.000
_cell.length_c   1.000
_cell.angle_alpha   90.00
_cell.angle_beta   90.00
_cell.angle_gamma   90.00
#
_symmetry.space_group_name_H-M   'P 1'
#
loop_
_entity.id
_entity.type
_entity.pdbx_description
1 polymer ?
#
loop_
_entity_poly.entity_id
_entity_poly.type
_entity_poly.pdbx_seq_one_letter_code
_entity_poly.pdbx_strand_id
1 'polypeptide(L)'
;MSQDPSKFPDQSIRENIPVGGQVGATGSGGIASRIRQLQAENEQLRREKNEIEIIHQQEVQILKEQLQDIQEQLNESEDKSKKAENLISAEKQENIKQKEEILIEKENEKRKVEQELRKIHMSFLLDVTQIVVLVYTENMATYAGQDWGGGTVYYIGTNKSGNKSFTDNQIIKAEYDSEKGTLIFFVDGVQQPIYITGIKEKVRFIISMYFAGATCTIRSLKKLAKPTSGHVPNEQIVQW
;
A
#
# COMPACT_ATOMS: atom_id res chain seq x y z
N MET A 1 24.58 -7.98 33.26
CA MET A 1 24.51 -7.53 34.67
C MET A 1 24.99 -8.70 35.51
N SER A 2 26.21 -8.58 36.03
CA SER A 2 26.88 -9.60 36.84
C SER A 2 26.50 -9.37 38.30
N GLN A 3 25.99 -10.41 38.98
CA GLN A 3 25.98 -10.47 40.44
C GLN A 3 26.25 -11.92 40.88
N ASP A 4 27.49 -12.12 41.29
CA ASP A 4 27.96 -13.17 42.19
C ASP A 4 27.54 -12.80 43.62
N PRO A 5 27.08 -13.76 44.43
CA PRO A 5 27.50 -13.75 45.82
C PRO A 5 27.81 -15.15 46.35
N SER A 6 29.08 -15.53 46.26
CA SER A 6 29.75 -16.39 47.24
C SER A 6 29.45 -15.93 48.68
N LYS A 7 28.67 -16.74 49.40
CA LYS A 7 28.50 -16.66 50.86
C LYS A 7 28.59 -18.06 51.44
N PHE A 8 29.82 -18.49 51.73
CA PHE A 8 30.06 -19.53 52.73
C PHE A 8 30.01 -18.86 54.10
N PRO A 9 29.16 -19.31 55.05
CA PRO A 9 29.34 -18.98 56.45
C PRO A 9 30.34 -19.97 57.06
N ASP A 10 31.56 -19.47 57.25
CA ASP A 10 32.62 -20.09 58.04
C ASP A 10 32.20 -20.09 59.53
N GLN A 11 31.64 -21.20 60.00
CA GLN A 11 31.37 -21.42 61.42
C GLN A 11 32.54 -22.16 62.06
N SER A 12 33.48 -21.33 62.51
CA SER A 12 34.52 -21.61 63.50
C SER A 12 34.00 -22.48 64.65
N ILE A 13 34.31 -23.78 64.60
CA ILE A 13 34.21 -24.67 65.76
C ILE A 13 35.49 -24.46 66.57
N ARG A 14 35.37 -23.63 67.60
CA ARG A 14 36.38 -23.44 68.64
C ARG A 14 36.57 -24.74 69.41
N GLU A 15 37.71 -25.40 69.23
CA GLU A 15 38.22 -26.39 70.16
C GLU A 15 38.58 -25.70 71.49
N ASN A 16 37.67 -25.78 72.48
CA ASN A 16 38.00 -25.47 73.86
C ASN A 16 38.72 -26.68 74.48
N ILE A 17 40.06 -26.62 74.50
CA ILE A 17 40.90 -27.53 75.29
C ILE A 17 41.07 -26.91 76.69
N PRO A 18 40.60 -27.54 77.79
CA PRO A 18 40.95 -27.11 79.13
C PRO A 18 42.29 -27.72 79.53
N VAL A 19 43.29 -26.85 79.71
CA VAL A 19 44.59 -27.17 80.30
C VAL A 19 44.45 -27.29 81.82
N GLY A 20 44.76 -28.49 82.33
CA GLY A 20 45.51 -28.76 83.57
C GLY A 20 45.05 -28.16 84.91
N GLY A 21 44.65 -29.04 85.85
CA GLY A 21 44.45 -28.68 87.26
C GLY A 21 44.15 -29.85 88.19
N GLN A 22 45.16 -30.70 88.42
CA GLN A 22 45.49 -31.44 89.65
C GLN A 22 44.42 -32.20 90.48
N VAL A 23 44.50 -33.54 90.35
CA VAL A 23 44.48 -34.61 91.37
C VAL A 23 43.52 -34.47 92.59
N GLY A 24 42.47 -35.28 92.56
CA GLY A 24 41.70 -35.70 93.75
C GLY A 24 41.01 -37.02 93.47
N ALA A 25 41.48 -38.09 94.10
CA ALA A 25 41.03 -39.46 93.89
C ALA A 25 39.55 -39.64 94.21
N THR A 26 38.76 -40.10 93.23
CA THR A 26 37.76 -41.18 93.37
C THR A 26 37.06 -41.39 92.02
N GLY A 27 37.01 -42.64 91.54
CA GLY A 27 36.03 -43.05 90.54
C GLY A 27 36.61 -43.47 89.19
N SER A 28 37.13 -44.70 89.14
CA SER A 28 37.14 -45.52 87.91
C SER A 28 35.78 -45.50 87.15
N GLY A 29 34.67 -45.12 87.81
CA GLY A 29 33.36 -44.90 87.20
C GLY A 29 33.16 -43.62 86.35
N GLY A 30 33.99 -42.58 86.47
CA GLY A 30 33.84 -41.31 85.71
C GLY A 30 34.41 -41.36 84.29
N ILE A 31 35.57 -42.00 84.12
CA ILE A 31 36.17 -42.22 82.79
C ILE A 31 35.39 -43.31 82.04
N ALA A 32 34.99 -44.38 82.74
CA ALA A 32 34.21 -45.46 82.15
C ALA A 32 32.78 -45.04 81.74
N SER A 33 32.18 -44.03 82.38
CA SER A 33 30.89 -43.47 81.94
C SER A 33 31.05 -42.61 80.68
N ARG A 34 32.09 -41.78 80.59
CA ARG A 34 32.39 -40.98 79.39
C ARG A 34 32.71 -41.85 78.17
N ILE A 35 33.44 -42.96 78.35
CA ILE A 35 33.72 -43.93 77.28
C ILE A 35 32.42 -44.58 76.78
N ARG A 36 31.53 -45.01 77.69
CA ARG A 36 30.22 -45.59 77.31
C ARG A 36 29.33 -44.59 76.58
N GLN A 37 29.35 -43.33 76.98
CA GLN A 37 28.60 -42.26 76.31
C GLN A 37 29.11 -42.03 74.88
N LEU A 38 30.43 -41.90 74.70
CA LEU A 38 31.04 -41.74 73.37
C LEU A 38 30.83 -42.96 72.48
N GLN A 39 30.79 -44.17 73.05
CA GLN A 39 30.45 -45.39 72.30
C GLN A 39 28.99 -45.37 71.83
N ALA A 40 28.05 -45.02 72.71
CA ALA A 40 26.64 -44.90 72.35
C ALA A 40 26.40 -43.80 71.30
N GLU A 41 27.07 -42.65 71.42
CA GLU A 41 26.98 -41.54 70.47
C GLU A 41 27.59 -41.92 69.10
N ASN A 42 28.74 -42.59 69.06
CA ASN A 42 29.29 -43.11 67.79
C ASN A 42 28.39 -44.15 67.15
N GLU A 43 27.74 -45.00 67.95
CA GLU A 43 26.81 -46.00 67.45
C GLU A 43 25.54 -45.33 66.88
N GLN A 44 25.04 -44.29 67.54
CA GLN A 44 23.94 -43.46 67.05
C GLN A 44 24.31 -42.72 65.76
N LEU A 45 25.46 -42.04 65.72
CA LEU A 45 25.96 -41.36 64.53
C LEU A 45 26.15 -42.32 63.35
N ARG A 46 26.56 -43.57 63.60
CA ARG A 46 26.63 -44.61 62.56
C ARG A 46 25.26 -44.97 61.99
N ARG A 47 24.23 -45.03 62.84
CA ARG A 47 22.85 -45.33 62.40
C ARG A 47 22.29 -44.17 61.60
N GLU A 48 22.41 -42.95 62.12
CA GLU A 48 21.96 -41.73 61.45
C GLU A 48 22.67 -41.54 60.10
N LYS A 49 24.00 -41.76 60.03
CA LYS A 49 24.75 -41.73 58.78
C LYS A 49 24.20 -42.73 57.76
N ASN A 50 23.98 -43.97 58.17
CA ASN A 50 23.45 -45.00 57.28
C ASN A 50 22.02 -44.66 56.79
N GLU A 51 21.20 -44.10 57.67
CA GLU A 51 19.83 -43.70 57.34
C GLU A 51 19.81 -42.53 56.35
N ILE A 52 20.66 -41.52 56.56
CA ILE A 52 20.87 -40.40 55.63
C ILE A 52 21.36 -40.90 54.26
N GLU A 53 22.27 -41.88 54.24
CA GLU A 53 22.82 -42.44 53.00
C GLU A 53 21.75 -43.20 52.20
N ILE A 54 20.89 -43.96 52.89
CA ILE A 54 19.75 -44.66 52.26
C ILE A 54 18.76 -43.64 51.67
N ILE A 55 18.41 -42.60 52.42
CA ILE A 55 17.48 -41.55 51.95
C ILE A 55 18.06 -40.83 50.72
N HIS A 56 19.33 -40.43 50.76
CA HIS A 56 19.98 -39.80 49.60
C HIS A 56 20.02 -40.72 48.38
N GLN A 57 20.27 -42.02 48.57
CA GLN A 57 20.24 -42.98 47.46
C GLN A 57 18.84 -43.10 46.84
N GLN A 58 17.79 -43.10 47.68
CA GLN A 58 16.40 -43.11 47.22
C GLN A 58 16.05 -41.81 46.48
N GLU A 59 16.42 -40.64 47.01
CA GLU A 59 16.22 -39.35 46.34
C GLU A 59 16.92 -39.30 44.98
N VAL A 60 18.17 -39.76 44.89
CA VAL A 60 18.91 -39.83 43.62
C VAL A 60 18.21 -40.75 42.62
N GLN A 61 17.63 -41.87 43.09
CA GLN A 61 16.91 -42.79 42.22
C GLN A 61 15.61 -42.17 41.69
N ILE A 62 14.82 -41.53 42.55
CA ILE A 62 13.59 -40.82 42.16
C ILE A 62 13.92 -39.70 41.15
N LEU A 63 14.97 -38.92 41.40
CA LEU A 63 15.39 -37.85 40.50
C LEU A 63 15.83 -38.39 39.13
N LYS A 64 16.48 -39.56 39.08
CA LYS A 64 16.84 -40.21 37.80
C LYS A 64 15.62 -40.64 37.01
N GLU A 65 14.63 -41.24 37.67
CA GLU A 65 13.38 -41.67 37.05
C GLU A 65 12.61 -40.47 36.49
N GLN A 66 12.48 -39.40 37.29
CA GLN A 66 11.87 -38.14 36.82
C GLN A 66 12.62 -37.54 35.61
N LEU A 67 13.95 -37.59 35.62
CA LEU A 67 14.75 -37.06 34.52
C LEU A 67 14.58 -37.87 33.24
N GLN A 68 14.40 -39.19 33.35
CA GLN A 68 14.10 -40.06 32.23
C GLN A 68 12.70 -39.80 31.66
N ASP A 69 11.68 -39.69 32.52
CA ASP A 69 10.31 -39.36 32.11
C ASP A 69 10.24 -37.99 31.42
N ILE A 70 10.93 -36.98 31.95
CA ILE A 70 11.01 -35.65 31.34
C ILE A 70 11.66 -35.73 29.96
N GLN A 71 12.73 -36.52 29.81
CA GLN A 71 13.41 -36.66 28.52
C GLN A 71 12.52 -37.34 27.48
N GLU A 72 11.75 -38.35 27.87
CA GLU A 72 10.80 -39.02 26.98
C GLU A 72 9.68 -38.06 26.55
N GLN A 73 9.11 -37.31 27.50
CA GLN A 73 8.10 -36.28 27.20
C GLN A 73 8.66 -35.18 26.28
N LEU A 74 9.92 -34.76 26.49
CA LEU A 74 10.59 -33.78 25.65
C LEU A 74 10.70 -34.29 24.20
N ASN A 75 11.18 -35.52 24.03
CA ASN A 75 11.34 -36.14 22.71
C ASN A 75 9.98 -36.26 21.99
N GLU A 76 8.95 -36.73 22.69
CA GLU A 76 7.59 -36.80 22.12
C GLU A 76 7.05 -35.43 21.72
N SER A 77 7.27 -34.42 22.57
CA SER A 77 6.84 -33.05 22.32
C SER A 77 7.58 -32.47 21.10
N GLU A 78 8.87 -32.76 20.96
CA GLU A 78 9.69 -32.32 19.84
C GLU A 78 9.19 -32.95 18.52
N ASP A 79 8.89 -34.25 18.52
CA ASP A 79 8.34 -34.94 17.35
C ASP A 79 6.96 -34.41 16.96
N LYS A 80 6.10 -34.14 17.94
CA LYS A 80 4.79 -33.49 17.71
C LYS A 80 4.96 -32.08 17.13
N SER A 81 5.93 -31.31 17.64
CA SER A 81 6.25 -29.96 17.14
C SER A 81 6.73 -30.00 15.69
N LYS A 82 7.72 -30.86 15.38
CA LYS A 82 8.23 -31.03 14.01
C LYS A 82 7.14 -31.44 13.03
N LYS A 83 6.25 -32.34 13.44
CA LYS A 83 5.12 -32.75 12.59
C LYS A 83 4.16 -31.59 12.32
N ALA A 84 3.84 -30.79 13.32
CA ALA A 84 2.98 -29.61 13.16
C ALA A 84 3.64 -28.56 12.26
N GLU A 85 4.94 -28.29 12.45
CA GLU A 85 5.71 -27.36 11.61
C GLU A 85 5.73 -27.80 10.14
N ASN A 86 5.93 -29.09 9.86
CA ASN A 86 5.92 -29.61 8.50
C ASN A 86 4.54 -29.46 7.84
N LEU A 87 3.45 -29.68 8.58
CA LEU A 87 2.09 -29.46 8.07
C LEU A 87 1.83 -27.98 7.75
N ILE A 88 2.21 -27.08 8.66
CA ILE A 88 2.08 -25.62 8.46
C ILE A 88 2.92 -25.17 7.25
N SER A 89 4.13 -25.69 7.10
CA SER A 89 5.02 -25.37 5.98
C SER A 89 4.44 -25.85 4.64
N ALA A 90 3.89 -27.07 4.60
CA ALA A 90 3.22 -27.60 3.41
C ALA A 90 1.97 -26.79 3.03
N GLU A 91 1.12 -26.46 4.01
CA GLU A 91 -0.07 -25.62 3.78
C GLU A 91 0.32 -24.22 3.29
N LYS A 92 1.37 -23.63 3.88
CA LYS A 92 1.90 -22.33 3.44
C LYS A 92 2.42 -22.38 2.00
N GLN A 93 3.12 -23.45 1.63
CA GLN A 93 3.60 -23.66 0.26
C GLN A 93 2.44 -23.74 -0.74
N GLU A 94 1.38 -24.47 -0.39
CA GLU A 94 0.19 -24.62 -1.23
C GLU A 94 -0.56 -23.29 -1.38
N ASN A 95 -0.72 -22.55 -0.28
CA ASN A 95 -1.31 -21.21 -0.29
C ASN A 95 -0.51 -20.21 -1.14
N ILE A 96 0.82 -20.34 -1.19
CA ILE A 96 1.67 -19.52 -2.07
C ILE A 96 1.39 -19.86 -3.53
N LYS A 97 1.38 -21.15 -3.90
CA LYS A 97 1.08 -21.58 -5.28
C LYS A 97 -0.29 -21.10 -5.74
N GLN A 98 -1.32 -21.25 -4.91
CA GLN A 98 -2.67 -20.79 -5.24
C GLN A 98 -2.73 -19.27 -5.44
N LYS A 99 -2.01 -18.49 -4.61
CA LYS A 99 -1.92 -17.04 -4.78
C LYS A 99 -1.21 -16.64 -6.07
N GLU A 100 -0.14 -17.35 -6.45
CA GLU A 100 0.58 -17.12 -7.70
C GLU A 100 -0.30 -17.44 -8.92
N GLU A 101 -1.05 -18.55 -8.88
CA GLU A 101 -1.98 -18.92 -9.95
C GLU A 101 -3.10 -17.88 -10.13
N ILE A 102 -3.71 -17.44 -9.04
CA ILE A 102 -4.72 -16.37 -9.05
C ILE A 102 -4.15 -15.06 -9.61
N LEU A 103 -2.90 -14.73 -9.29
CA LEU A 103 -2.25 -13.52 -9.78
C LEU A 103 -2.04 -13.58 -11.29
N ILE A 104 -1.57 -14.72 -11.81
CA ILE A 104 -1.37 -14.96 -13.24
C ILE A 104 -2.70 -14.88 -13.99
N GLU A 105 -3.76 -15.50 -13.46
CA GLU A 105 -5.09 -15.47 -14.07
C GLU A 105 -5.63 -14.03 -14.16
N LYS A 106 -5.56 -13.27 -13.07
CA LYS A 106 -5.97 -11.86 -13.05
C LYS A 106 -5.19 -11.00 -14.03
N GLU A 107 -3.88 -11.23 -14.17
CA GLU A 107 -3.06 -10.48 -15.11
C GLU A 107 -3.44 -10.80 -16.56
N ASN A 108 -3.73 -12.07 -16.87
CA ASN A 108 -4.21 -12.48 -18.18
C ASN A 108 -5.58 -11.89 -18.52
N GLU A 109 -6.52 -11.85 -17.58
CA GLU A 109 -7.81 -11.18 -17.76
C GLU A 109 -7.64 -9.67 -17.99
N LYS A 110 -6.79 -9.02 -17.19
CA LYS A 110 -6.46 -7.60 -17.36
C LYS A 110 -5.92 -7.33 -18.76
N ARG A 111 -4.98 -8.15 -19.26
CA ARG A 111 -4.42 -8.02 -20.62
C ARG A 111 -5.51 -8.17 -21.70
N LYS A 112 -6.47 -9.09 -21.52
CA LYS A 112 -7.61 -9.25 -22.45
C LYS A 112 -8.48 -8.00 -22.48
N VAL A 113 -8.86 -7.48 -21.31
CA VAL A 113 -9.67 -6.24 -21.21
C VAL A 113 -8.94 -5.06 -21.83
N GLU A 114 -7.64 -4.90 -21.56
CA GLU A 114 -6.83 -3.85 -22.19
C GLU A 114 -6.74 -4.01 -23.71
N GLN A 115 -6.65 -5.24 -24.21
CA GLN A 115 -6.65 -5.49 -25.65
C GLN A 115 -8.00 -5.13 -26.29
N GLU A 116 -9.12 -5.48 -25.66
CA GLU A 116 -10.45 -5.07 -26.11
C GLU A 116 -10.62 -3.54 -26.04
N LEU A 117 -10.14 -2.89 -24.97
CA LEU A 117 -10.16 -1.44 -24.86
C LEU A 117 -9.33 -0.79 -25.97
N ARG A 118 -8.16 -1.35 -26.32
CA ARG A 118 -7.36 -0.90 -27.46
C ARG A 118 -8.10 -1.09 -28.79
N LYS A 119 -8.80 -2.20 -28.99
CA LYS A 119 -9.62 -2.41 -30.20
C LYS A 119 -10.75 -1.38 -30.28
N ILE A 120 -11.45 -1.11 -29.18
CA ILE A 120 -12.50 -0.09 -29.11
C ILE A 120 -11.91 1.29 -29.38
N HIS A 121 -10.77 1.63 -28.76
CA HIS A 121 -10.09 2.90 -28.98
C HIS A 121 -9.62 3.05 -30.43
N MET A 122 -9.05 2.01 -31.03
CA MET A 122 -8.66 2.00 -32.43
C MET A 122 -9.88 2.09 -33.36
N SER A 123 -10.99 1.41 -33.04
CA SER A 123 -12.23 1.52 -33.78
C SER A 123 -12.80 2.93 -33.70
N PHE A 124 -12.76 3.56 -32.53
CA PHE A 124 -13.21 4.93 -32.32
C PHE A 124 -12.28 5.92 -33.03
N LEU A 125 -10.96 5.73 -32.96
CA LEU A 125 -10.00 6.54 -33.71
C LEU A 125 -10.18 6.36 -35.21
N LEU A 126 -10.43 5.15 -35.70
CA LEU A 126 -10.77 4.90 -37.11
C LEU A 126 -12.06 5.61 -37.46
N ASP A 127 -13.12 5.49 -36.66
CA ASP A 127 -14.40 6.14 -36.96
C ASP A 127 -14.28 7.67 -36.90
N VAL A 128 -13.54 8.22 -35.94
CA VAL A 128 -13.22 9.65 -35.85
C VAL A 128 -12.33 10.08 -37.00
N THR A 129 -11.29 9.33 -37.37
CA THR A 129 -10.44 9.67 -38.53
C THR A 129 -11.20 9.47 -39.83
N GLN A 130 -12.11 8.53 -39.96
CA GLN A 130 -12.93 8.33 -41.14
C GLN A 130 -14.02 9.40 -41.22
N ILE A 131 -14.59 9.85 -40.10
CA ILE A 131 -15.45 11.03 -40.02
C ILE A 131 -14.65 12.31 -40.32
N VAL A 132 -13.42 12.44 -39.83
CA VAL A 132 -12.56 13.62 -40.08
C VAL A 132 -12.02 13.61 -41.52
N VAL A 133 -11.69 12.45 -42.09
CA VAL A 133 -11.12 12.31 -43.44
C VAL A 133 -12.20 12.23 -44.52
N LEU A 134 -13.40 11.70 -44.25
CA LEU A 134 -14.50 11.66 -45.21
C LEU A 134 -15.47 12.86 -45.10
N VAL A 135 -15.42 13.68 -44.03
CA VAL A 135 -16.37 14.81 -43.85
C VAL A 135 -15.70 16.20 -43.81
N TYR A 136 -14.39 16.35 -43.62
CA TYR A 136 -13.84 17.65 -43.18
C TYR A 136 -12.66 18.23 -43.97
N THR A 137 -12.87 18.55 -45.24
CA THR A 137 -12.25 19.78 -45.78
C THR A 137 -13.22 20.66 -46.57
N GLU A 138 -14.37 20.14 -47.02
CA GLU A 138 -15.29 20.92 -47.85
C GLU A 138 -16.34 21.70 -47.03
N ASN A 139 -16.95 21.11 -46.00
CA ASN A 139 -18.06 21.75 -45.27
C ASN A 139 -17.68 22.14 -43.84
N MET A 140 -16.58 22.88 -43.68
CA MET A 140 -16.16 23.40 -42.39
C MET A 140 -15.54 24.78 -42.52
N ALA A 141 -16.01 25.68 -41.65
CA ALA A 141 -15.39 26.97 -41.44
C ALA A 141 -14.87 27.06 -40.00
N THR A 142 -13.72 27.71 -39.83
CA THR A 142 -13.07 27.87 -38.51
C THR A 142 -12.77 29.33 -38.23
N TYR A 143 -12.83 29.73 -36.97
CA TYR A 143 -12.39 31.04 -36.49
C TYR A 143 -11.30 30.82 -35.45
N ALA A 144 -10.08 31.26 -35.77
CA ALA A 144 -8.88 30.86 -35.06
C ALA A 144 -8.47 31.84 -33.94
N GLY A 145 -8.00 31.28 -32.81
CA GLY A 145 -7.36 32.07 -31.74
C GLY A 145 -5.95 32.56 -32.11
N GLN A 146 -5.31 33.25 -31.17
CA GLN A 146 -4.04 33.96 -31.36
C GLN A 146 -2.92 33.05 -31.89
N ASP A 147 -2.73 31.89 -31.26
CA ASP A 147 -1.59 31.02 -31.54
C ASP A 147 -1.73 30.18 -32.82
N TRP A 148 -2.88 30.24 -33.50
CA TRP A 148 -3.11 29.45 -34.71
C TRP A 148 -3.31 30.31 -35.95
N GLY A 149 -4.26 31.26 -35.91
CA GLY A 149 -4.62 32.05 -37.08
C GLY A 149 -4.91 33.51 -36.77
N GLY A 150 -4.68 33.97 -35.55
CA GLY A 150 -4.76 35.40 -35.22
C GLY A 150 -6.13 36.03 -35.47
N GLY A 151 -7.23 35.29 -35.29
CA GLY A 151 -8.58 35.75 -35.62
C GLY A 151 -9.02 35.46 -37.05
N THR A 152 -8.19 34.81 -37.87
CA THR A 152 -8.55 34.49 -39.25
C THR A 152 -9.73 33.51 -39.31
N VAL A 153 -10.65 33.77 -40.24
CA VAL A 153 -11.72 32.83 -40.62
C VAL A 153 -11.24 32.01 -41.80
N TYR A 154 -11.25 30.69 -41.68
CA TYR A 154 -10.89 29.75 -42.74
C TYR A 154 -12.12 29.02 -43.26
N TYR A 155 -12.18 28.81 -44.56
CA TYR A 155 -13.16 27.98 -45.27
C TYR A 155 -12.51 27.52 -46.58
N ILE A 156 -12.79 26.32 -47.10
CA ILE A 156 -12.02 25.63 -48.18
C ILE A 156 -11.14 26.55 -49.05
N GLY A 157 -9.82 26.38 -48.96
CA GLY A 157 -8.86 27.10 -49.81
C GLY A 157 -8.84 28.63 -49.66
N THR A 158 -9.68 29.17 -48.77
CA THR A 158 -9.87 30.61 -48.53
C THR A 158 -9.62 30.92 -47.06
N ASN A 159 -9.02 32.09 -46.82
CA ASN A 159 -8.90 32.63 -45.48
C ASN A 159 -9.12 34.13 -45.53
N LYS A 160 -9.77 34.67 -44.50
CA LYS A 160 -9.99 36.11 -44.34
C LYS A 160 -9.56 36.56 -42.96
N SER A 161 -8.58 37.46 -42.93
CA SER A 161 -8.08 38.12 -41.73
C SER A 161 -8.73 39.50 -41.56
N GLY A 162 -8.84 39.96 -40.31
CA GLY A 162 -9.48 41.24 -39.97
C GLY A 162 -10.43 41.18 -38.77
N ASN A 163 -10.81 39.98 -38.34
CA ASN A 163 -11.40 39.80 -37.02
C ASN A 163 -10.33 39.93 -35.94
N LYS A 164 -10.73 40.40 -34.77
CA LYS A 164 -9.89 40.40 -33.57
C LYS A 164 -9.52 38.96 -33.24
N SER A 165 -8.26 38.71 -32.89
CA SER A 165 -7.92 37.42 -32.29
C SER A 165 -8.43 37.32 -30.85
N PHE A 166 -8.51 36.10 -30.34
CA PHE A 166 -8.85 35.84 -28.96
C PHE A 166 -7.81 34.98 -28.25
N THR A 167 -7.75 35.18 -26.94
CA THR A 167 -6.85 34.55 -25.98
C THR A 167 -7.64 34.04 -24.78
N ASP A 168 -6.93 33.52 -23.79
CA ASP A 168 -7.52 33.01 -22.55
C ASP A 168 -8.40 34.04 -21.83
N ASN A 169 -9.38 33.52 -21.08
CA ASN A 169 -10.31 34.28 -20.25
C ASN A 169 -11.27 35.24 -21.00
N GLN A 170 -11.31 35.17 -22.33
CA GLN A 170 -12.28 35.92 -23.13
C GLN A 170 -13.54 35.10 -23.42
N ILE A 171 -14.65 35.78 -23.67
CA ILE A 171 -15.92 35.15 -24.06
C ILE A 171 -16.06 35.18 -25.56
N ILE A 172 -16.10 33.99 -26.17
CA ILE A 172 -16.37 33.83 -27.59
C ILE A 172 -17.83 33.43 -27.78
N LYS A 173 -18.50 34.09 -28.72
CA LYS A 173 -19.87 33.75 -29.13
C LYS A 173 -19.88 33.52 -30.63
N ALA A 174 -20.51 32.42 -31.04
CA ALA A 174 -20.85 32.12 -32.41
C ALA A 174 -22.38 32.16 -32.53
N GLU A 175 -22.89 33.05 -33.36
CA GLU A 175 -24.33 33.24 -33.60
C GLU A 175 -24.67 32.76 -35.01
N TYR A 176 -25.49 31.71 -35.10
CA TYR A 176 -25.99 31.17 -36.36
C TYR A 176 -27.45 31.56 -36.58
N ASP A 177 -27.72 32.16 -37.73
CA ASP A 177 -29.07 32.45 -38.22
C ASP A 177 -29.41 31.45 -39.33
N SER A 178 -30.31 30.51 -39.04
CA SER A 178 -30.71 29.47 -39.99
C SER A 178 -31.62 29.97 -41.12
N GLU A 179 -32.29 31.11 -40.93
CA GLU A 179 -33.15 31.69 -41.97
C GLU A 179 -32.30 32.40 -43.03
N LYS A 180 -31.23 33.09 -42.58
CA LYS A 180 -30.29 33.79 -43.47
C LYS A 180 -29.12 32.93 -43.92
N GLY A 181 -28.85 31.82 -43.22
CA GLY A 181 -27.69 30.97 -43.46
C GLY A 181 -26.37 31.66 -43.10
N THR A 182 -26.35 32.46 -42.03
CA THR A 182 -25.17 33.23 -41.62
C THR A 182 -24.60 32.77 -40.28
N LEU A 183 -23.27 32.81 -40.16
CA LEU A 183 -22.55 32.54 -38.91
C LEU A 183 -21.63 33.72 -38.57
N ILE A 184 -21.90 34.38 -37.45
CA ILE A 184 -21.22 35.60 -37.00
C ILE A 184 -20.50 35.34 -35.67
N PHE A 185 -19.29 35.87 -35.53
CA PHE A 185 -18.45 35.72 -34.35
C PHE A 185 -18.42 36.98 -33.49
N PHE A 186 -18.23 36.82 -32.18
CA PHE A 186 -18.05 37.92 -31.24
C PHE A 186 -16.95 37.57 -30.24
N VAL A 187 -16.20 38.59 -29.83
CA VAL A 187 -15.18 38.51 -28.77
C VAL A 187 -15.54 39.51 -27.70
N ASP A 188 -15.74 39.06 -26.47
CA ASP A 188 -16.17 39.86 -25.32
C ASP A 188 -17.41 40.73 -25.61
N GLY A 189 -18.36 40.15 -26.35
CA GLY A 189 -19.60 40.82 -26.74
C GLY A 189 -19.48 41.76 -27.95
N VAL A 190 -18.28 41.99 -28.48
CA VAL A 190 -18.05 42.81 -29.68
C VAL A 190 -18.16 41.95 -30.93
N GLN A 191 -19.09 42.31 -31.84
CA GLN A 191 -19.26 41.64 -33.13
C GLN A 191 -18.01 41.79 -34.01
N GLN A 192 -17.63 40.70 -34.67
CA GLN A 192 -16.50 40.67 -35.59
C GLN A 192 -16.95 40.93 -37.04
N PRO A 193 -16.16 41.67 -37.84
CA PRO A 193 -16.56 42.11 -39.18
C PRO A 193 -16.60 41.01 -40.24
N ILE A 194 -15.89 39.91 -40.04
CA ILE A 194 -15.83 38.78 -40.97
C ILE A 194 -16.76 37.69 -40.48
N TYR A 195 -17.72 37.34 -41.32
CA TYR A 195 -18.74 36.33 -41.06
C TYR A 195 -18.94 35.42 -42.27
N ILE A 196 -19.58 34.28 -42.04
CA ILE A 196 -19.87 33.30 -43.10
C ILE A 196 -21.33 33.46 -43.52
N THR A 197 -21.60 33.32 -44.83
CA THR A 197 -22.96 33.33 -45.38
C THR A 197 -23.16 32.20 -46.39
N GLY A 198 -24.41 31.89 -46.70
CA GLY A 198 -24.77 30.88 -47.71
C GLY A 198 -24.90 29.46 -47.17
N ILE A 199 -24.88 29.27 -45.84
CA ILE A 199 -25.00 27.96 -45.20
C ILE A 199 -26.44 27.46 -45.37
N LYS A 200 -26.62 26.33 -46.06
CA LYS A 200 -27.95 25.71 -46.30
C LYS A 200 -28.13 24.40 -45.54
N GLU A 201 -27.04 23.81 -45.06
CA GLU A 201 -27.00 22.53 -44.39
C GLU A 201 -27.22 22.67 -42.88
N LYS A 202 -27.40 21.53 -42.20
CA LYS A 202 -27.45 21.47 -40.74
C LYS A 202 -26.07 21.78 -40.15
N VAL A 203 -26.01 22.76 -39.26
CA VAL A 203 -24.76 23.19 -38.61
C VAL A 203 -24.47 22.38 -37.35
N ARG A 204 -23.19 22.03 -37.16
CA ARG A 204 -22.63 21.52 -35.89
C ARG A 204 -21.56 22.50 -35.39
N PHE A 205 -21.60 22.83 -34.11
CA PHE A 205 -20.54 23.61 -33.47
C PHE A 205 -19.51 22.68 -32.85
N ILE A 206 -18.22 22.96 -33.12
CA ILE A 206 -17.09 22.18 -32.63
C ILE A 206 -16.11 23.15 -31.97
N ILE A 207 -15.59 22.78 -30.80
CA ILE A 207 -14.50 23.48 -30.11
C ILE A 207 -13.25 22.61 -30.25
N SER A 208 -12.19 23.16 -30.84
CA SER A 208 -10.91 22.49 -30.98
C SER A 208 -9.88 23.15 -30.07
N MET A 209 -9.17 22.34 -29.26
CA MET A 209 -8.13 22.79 -28.32
C MET A 209 -6.87 21.96 -28.57
N TYR A 210 -5.71 22.62 -28.65
CA TYR A 210 -4.45 21.97 -29.02
C TYR A 210 -3.63 21.50 -27.80
N PHE A 211 -3.52 22.33 -26.77
CA PHE A 211 -2.64 22.04 -25.62
C PHE A 211 -3.28 21.04 -24.64
N ALA A 212 -2.47 20.10 -24.15
CA ALA A 212 -2.87 19.17 -23.10
C ALA A 212 -3.21 19.95 -21.81
N GLY A 213 -4.35 19.60 -21.20
CA GLY A 213 -4.85 20.28 -20.00
C GLY A 213 -5.58 21.60 -20.26
N ALA A 214 -5.72 22.04 -21.52
CA ALA A 214 -6.57 23.19 -21.86
C ALA A 214 -8.03 22.90 -21.52
N THR A 215 -8.74 23.91 -21.03
CA THR A 215 -10.15 23.81 -20.66
C THR A 215 -10.95 24.94 -21.30
N CYS A 216 -12.20 24.65 -21.64
CA CYS A 216 -13.16 25.64 -22.12
C CYS A 216 -14.47 25.45 -21.34
N THR A 217 -15.13 26.55 -20.97
CA THR A 217 -16.44 26.52 -20.32
C THR A 217 -17.52 26.98 -21.28
N ILE A 218 -18.48 26.09 -21.58
CA ILE A 218 -19.66 26.44 -22.36
C ILE A 218 -20.62 27.23 -21.45
N ARG A 219 -20.62 28.56 -21.58
CA ARG A 219 -21.49 29.43 -20.76
C ARG A 219 -22.97 29.28 -21.10
N SER A 220 -23.30 29.12 -22.38
CA SER A 220 -24.68 28.94 -22.83
C SER A 220 -24.75 28.40 -24.25
N LEU A 221 -25.72 27.53 -24.52
CA LEU A 221 -26.19 27.17 -25.86
C LEU A 221 -27.71 27.34 -25.86
N LYS A 222 -28.22 28.37 -26.56
CA LYS A 222 -29.64 28.70 -26.56
C LYS A 222 -30.09 29.28 -27.89
N LYS A 223 -31.37 29.06 -28.23
CA LYS A 223 -32.03 29.74 -29.33
C LYS A 223 -32.34 31.18 -28.91
N LEU A 224 -32.01 32.15 -29.77
CA LEU A 224 -32.31 33.56 -29.54
C LEU A 224 -33.63 33.93 -30.24
N ALA A 225 -34.43 34.77 -29.60
CA ALA A 225 -35.70 35.25 -30.17
C ALA A 225 -35.49 36.37 -31.20
N LYS A 226 -34.38 37.09 -31.10
CA LYS A 226 -33.95 38.15 -32.03
C LYS A 226 -32.44 38.04 -32.23
N PRO A 227 -31.92 38.35 -33.43
CA PRO A 227 -30.48 38.45 -33.65
C PRO A 227 -29.85 39.46 -32.69
N THR A 228 -28.64 39.19 -32.24
CA THR A 228 -27.82 40.19 -31.52
C THR A 228 -26.75 40.79 -32.41
N SER A 229 -26.67 40.31 -33.66
CA SER A 229 -25.88 40.90 -34.71
C SER A 229 -26.54 42.13 -35.34
N GLY A 230 -25.71 43.05 -35.82
CA GLY A 230 -26.07 44.23 -36.61
C GLY A 230 -25.04 44.48 -37.70
N HIS A 231 -25.08 45.67 -38.31
CA HIS A 231 -24.06 46.08 -39.28
C HIS A 231 -22.83 46.64 -38.55
N VAL A 232 -21.63 46.21 -38.94
CA VAL A 232 -20.34 46.76 -38.46
C VAL A 232 -19.49 47.31 -39.62
N PRO A 233 -18.60 48.30 -39.39
CA PRO A 233 -17.70 48.78 -40.43
C PRO A 233 -16.77 47.67 -40.93
N ASN A 234 -16.39 47.75 -42.21
CA ASN A 234 -15.45 46.83 -42.88
C ASN A 234 -15.91 45.37 -42.91
N GLU A 235 -17.22 45.15 -42.99
CA GLU A 235 -17.78 43.81 -43.13
C GLU A 235 -17.21 43.09 -44.36
N GLN A 236 -16.81 41.84 -44.14
CA GLN A 236 -16.37 40.97 -45.22
C GLN A 236 -17.03 39.61 -45.09
N ILE A 237 -17.41 39.08 -46.24
CA ILE A 237 -18.14 37.82 -46.31
C ILE A 237 -17.18 36.69 -46.68
N VAL A 238 -17.23 35.60 -45.92
CA VAL A 238 -16.74 34.29 -46.37
C VAL A 238 -17.94 33.52 -46.93
N GLN A 239 -17.90 33.23 -48.22
CA GLN A 239 -18.97 32.48 -48.88
C GLN A 239 -18.79 30.99 -48.57
N TRP A 240 -19.83 30.37 -47.99
CA TRP A 240 -19.99 28.92 -47.91
C TRP A 240 -20.23 28.35 -49.31
#